data_AF-A0A8R2NJ38-F1
#
_entry.id   AF-A0A8R2NJ38-F1
#
_cell.length_a   1.000
_cell.length_b   1.000
_cell.length_c   1.000
_cell.angle_alpha   90.00
_cell.angle_beta   90.00
_cell.angle_gamma   90.00
#
_symmetry.space_group_name_H-M   'P 1'
#
loop_
_entity.id
_entity.type
_entity.pdbx_description
1 polymer ?
#
loop_
_entity_poly.entity_id
_entity_poly.type
_entity_poly.pdbx_seq_one_letter_code
_entity_poly.pdbx_strand_id
1 'polypeptide(L)'
;MVYVHFSRPSNNAKLIEVQSKLGLKKGNVLRICDTRWVCRYKNCESMIKNYSSILEFLKNEVEAQVDKDAIEAIGILGQIQNCAFFIGVTLLKDILGIINIISVTLQSKNATLGKAKSIINGSIQSIEKLHSDIEFSTFWQKITSLAEENDITLEVPHKGSLKKVYLWLAPLIIL
;
A
#
# COMPACT_ATOMS: atom_id res chain seq x y z
N MET A 1 -2.27 12.60 -5.49
CA MET A 1 -3.25 12.70 -6.59
C MET A 1 -4.42 11.74 -6.40
N VAL A 2 -4.19 10.43 -6.16
CA VAL A 2 -5.25 9.44 -5.87
C VAL A 2 -6.30 9.95 -4.87
N TYR A 3 -5.91 10.33 -3.65
CA TYR A 3 -6.85 10.84 -2.65
C TYR A 3 -7.66 12.06 -3.12
N VAL A 4 -7.01 13.02 -3.80
CA VAL A 4 -7.68 14.26 -4.24
C VAL A 4 -8.81 13.92 -5.22
N HIS A 5 -8.55 13.01 -6.16
CA HIS A 5 -9.51 12.55 -7.13
C HIS A 5 -10.71 11.84 -6.46
N PHE A 6 -10.45 10.88 -5.57
CA PHE A 6 -11.51 10.14 -4.85
C PHE A 6 -12.16 10.91 -3.69
N SER A 7 -11.62 12.07 -3.31
CA SER A 7 -12.26 12.94 -2.30
C SER A 7 -13.45 13.72 -2.86
N ARG A 8 -13.64 13.74 -4.18
CA ARG A 8 -14.82 14.31 -4.83
C ARG A 8 -16.05 13.46 -4.50
N PRO A 9 -17.16 14.03 -3.99
CA PRO A 9 -18.34 13.25 -3.59
C PRO A 9 -18.90 12.35 -4.70
N SER A 10 -18.91 12.84 -5.95
CA SER A 10 -19.32 12.08 -7.13
C SER A 10 -18.47 10.83 -7.35
N ASN A 11 -17.15 10.96 -7.26
CA ASN A 11 -16.21 9.88 -7.54
C ASN A 11 -16.20 8.88 -6.39
N ASN A 12 -16.33 9.34 -5.14
CA ASN A 12 -16.48 8.47 -3.99
C ASN A 12 -17.76 7.63 -4.05
N ALA A 13 -18.89 8.21 -4.46
CA ALA A 13 -20.15 7.48 -4.61
C ALA A 13 -20.02 6.36 -5.66
N LYS A 14 -19.46 6.69 -6.84
CA LYS A 14 -19.18 5.71 -7.90
C LYS A 14 -18.17 4.64 -7.45
N LEU A 15 -17.14 4.99 -6.69
CA LEU A 15 -16.19 4.02 -6.13
C LEU A 15 -16.90 2.99 -5.24
N ILE A 16 -17.85 3.43 -4.40
CA ILE A 16 -18.64 2.54 -3.54
C ILE A 16 -19.52 1.59 -4.38
N GLU A 17 -20.04 2.06 -5.51
CA GLU A 17 -20.78 1.22 -6.46
C GLU A 17 -19.86 0.15 -7.08
N VAL A 18 -18.67 0.53 -7.54
CA VAL A 18 -17.65 -0.41 -8.07
C VAL A 18 -17.25 -1.44 -7.01
N GLN A 19 -16.99 -1.01 -5.77
CA GLN A 19 -16.70 -1.92 -4.65
C GLN A 19 -17.83 -2.94 -4.43
N SER A 20 -19.09 -2.49 -4.50
CA SER A 20 -20.24 -3.36 -4.32
C SER A 20 -20.36 -4.38 -5.45
N LYS A 21 -20.06 -3.99 -6.70
CA LYS A 21 -20.05 -4.89 -7.86
C LYS A 21 -18.96 -5.96 -7.76
N LEU A 22 -17.79 -5.59 -7.24
CA LEU A 22 -16.67 -6.51 -6.99
C LEU A 22 -16.83 -7.37 -5.72
N GLY A 23 -17.92 -7.22 -4.97
CA GLY A 23 -18.11 -7.94 -3.69
C GLY A 23 -17.16 -7.50 -2.58
N LEU A 24 -16.53 -6.32 -2.71
CA LEU A 24 -15.58 -5.78 -1.75
C LEU A 24 -16.30 -5.05 -0.60
N LYS A 25 -15.66 -5.02 0.56
CA LYS A 25 -16.14 -4.21 1.69
C LYS A 25 -16.02 -2.73 1.33
N LYS A 26 -17.10 -1.98 1.53
CA LYS A 26 -17.13 -0.52 1.33
C LYS A 26 -16.01 0.18 2.09
N GLY A 27 -15.26 1.02 1.40
CA GLY A 27 -14.10 1.70 1.93
C GLY A 27 -13.81 3.01 1.19
N ASN A 28 -13.08 3.91 1.84
CA ASN A 28 -12.69 5.18 1.24
C ASN A 28 -11.17 5.21 1.03
N VAL A 29 -10.72 5.94 0.01
CA VAL A 29 -9.32 6.34 -0.12
C VAL A 29 -9.01 7.41 0.94
N LEU A 30 -8.04 7.14 1.81
CA LEU A 30 -7.71 8.08 2.89
C LEU A 30 -6.72 9.14 2.44
N ARG A 31 -6.75 10.32 3.10
CA ARG A 31 -5.74 11.36 2.89
C ARG A 31 -4.38 10.90 3.44
N ILE A 32 -3.30 11.24 2.74
CA ILE A 32 -1.95 11.15 3.29
C ILE A 32 -1.78 12.27 4.33
N CYS A 33 -1.39 11.91 5.54
CA CYS A 33 -0.96 12.87 6.56
C CYS A 33 0.56 12.81 6.70
N ASP A 34 1.22 13.96 6.69
CA ASP A 34 2.68 14.03 6.68
C ASP A 34 3.32 13.81 8.05
N THR A 35 2.59 14.10 9.13
CA THR A 35 3.17 14.12 10.49
C THR A 35 2.84 12.89 11.33
N ARG A 36 2.00 11.97 10.84
CA ARG A 36 1.57 10.80 11.63
C ARG A 36 1.67 9.51 10.83
N TRP A 37 2.67 8.72 11.17
CA TRP A 37 2.92 7.36 10.69
C TRP A 37 1.71 6.43 10.84
N VAL A 38 0.90 6.56 11.89
CA VAL A 38 -0.39 5.84 12.02
C VAL A 38 -1.37 6.19 10.90
N CYS A 39 -1.44 7.46 10.51
CA CYS A 39 -2.28 7.88 9.39
C CYS A 39 -1.72 7.36 8.06
N ARG A 40 -0.39 7.37 7.89
CA ARG A 40 0.25 6.78 6.71
C ARG A 40 0.01 5.27 6.60
N TYR A 41 0.12 4.53 7.71
CA TYR A 41 -0.23 3.12 7.77
C TYR A 41 -1.66 2.88 7.28
N LYS A 42 -2.64 3.62 7.86
CA LYS A 42 -4.05 3.52 7.45
C LYS A 42 -4.26 3.88 5.98
N ASN A 43 -3.54 4.87 5.46
CA ASN A 43 -3.60 5.24 4.05
C ASN A 43 -3.08 4.13 3.14
N CYS A 44 -1.91 3.55 3.42
CA CYS A 44 -1.40 2.42 2.64
C CYS A 44 -2.33 1.20 2.76
N GLU A 45 -2.85 0.92 3.95
CA GLU A 45 -3.81 -0.16 4.17
C GLU A 45 -5.11 0.05 3.37
N SER A 46 -5.66 1.26 3.39
CA SER A 46 -6.83 1.64 2.57
C SER A 46 -6.54 1.53 1.07
N MET A 47 -5.37 1.97 0.62
CA MET A 47 -4.98 1.88 -0.78
C MET A 47 -4.94 0.42 -1.25
N ILE A 48 -4.28 -0.47 -0.50
CA ILE A 48 -4.19 -1.90 -0.83
C ILE A 48 -5.57 -2.57 -0.78
N LYS A 49 -6.39 -2.29 0.23
CA LYS A 49 -7.74 -2.87 0.35
C LYS A 49 -8.69 -2.49 -0.78
N ASN A 50 -8.53 -1.27 -1.33
CA ASN A 50 -9.41 -0.75 -2.38
C ASN A 50 -8.76 -0.80 -3.77
N TYR A 51 -7.60 -1.45 -3.90
CA TYR A 51 -6.75 -1.31 -5.08
C TYR A 51 -7.46 -1.71 -6.37
N SER A 52 -8.14 -2.87 -6.38
CA SER A 52 -8.91 -3.37 -7.53
C SER A 52 -10.04 -2.42 -7.90
N SER A 53 -10.80 -1.95 -6.92
CA SER A 53 -11.90 -1.00 -7.16
C SER A 53 -11.42 0.36 -7.69
N ILE A 54 -10.23 0.81 -7.27
CA ILE A 54 -9.61 2.05 -7.76
C ILE A 54 -9.18 1.87 -9.21
N LEU A 55 -8.55 0.74 -9.55
CA LEU A 55 -8.14 0.43 -10.92
C LEU A 55 -9.34 0.36 -11.87
N GLU A 56 -10.37 -0.41 -11.51
CA GLU A 56 -11.57 -0.56 -12.35
C GLU A 56 -12.29 0.77 -12.52
N PHE A 57 -12.44 1.55 -11.45
CA PHE A 57 -13.03 2.88 -11.52
C PHE A 57 -12.27 3.78 -12.52
N LEU A 58 -10.94 3.82 -12.43
CA LEU A 58 -10.12 4.67 -13.31
C LEU A 58 -10.18 4.17 -14.76
N LYS A 59 -10.11 2.86 -15.00
CA LYS A 59 -10.28 2.27 -16.35
C LYS A 59 -11.63 2.69 -16.96
N ASN A 60 -12.72 2.59 -16.20
CA ASN A 60 -14.05 3.02 -16.65
C ASN A 60 -14.12 4.53 -16.97
N GLU A 61 -13.45 5.38 -16.18
CA GLU A 61 -13.39 6.83 -16.48
C GLU A 61 -12.58 7.14 -17.75
N VAL A 62 -11.48 6.39 -17.99
CA VAL A 62 -10.70 6.52 -19.23
C VAL A 62 -11.51 6.08 -20.44
N GLU A 63 -12.25 4.97 -20.34
CA GLU A 63 -13.11 4.45 -21.42
C GLU A 63 -14.29 5.37 -21.72
N ALA A 64 -14.82 6.08 -20.72
CA ALA A 64 -15.92 7.03 -20.88
C ALA A 64 -15.54 8.30 -21.67
N GLN A 65 -14.24 8.58 -21.88
CA GLN A 65 -13.70 9.69 -22.69
C GLN A 65 -14.26 11.09 -22.34
N VAL A 66 -14.57 11.35 -21.07
CA VAL A 66 -14.94 12.70 -20.62
C VAL A 66 -13.66 13.52 -20.41
N ASP A 67 -13.32 14.39 -21.37
CA ASP A 67 -12.00 15.05 -21.54
C ASP A 67 -11.20 15.28 -20.26
N LYS A 68 -11.72 16.11 -19.32
CA LYS A 68 -10.95 16.51 -18.14
C LYS A 68 -10.76 15.38 -17.12
N ASP A 69 -11.80 14.58 -16.91
CA ASP A 69 -11.75 13.47 -15.94
C ASP A 69 -10.93 12.30 -16.50
N ALA A 70 -11.01 12.05 -17.81
CA ALA A 70 -10.22 11.03 -18.50
C ALA A 70 -8.70 11.32 -18.42
N ILE A 71 -8.26 12.57 -18.65
CA ILE A 71 -6.83 12.92 -18.56
C ILE A 71 -6.29 12.72 -17.14
N GLU A 72 -7.04 13.15 -16.13
CA GLU A 72 -6.65 12.95 -14.73
C GLU A 72 -6.62 11.46 -14.36
N ALA A 73 -7.62 10.69 -14.81
CA ALA A 73 -7.69 9.26 -14.59
C ALA A 73 -6.52 8.51 -15.26
N ILE A 74 -6.15 8.85 -16.50
CA ILE A 74 -4.98 8.29 -17.19
C ILE A 74 -3.71 8.55 -16.38
N GLY A 75 -3.50 9.78 -15.93
CA GLY A 75 -2.33 10.15 -15.15
C GLY A 75 -2.23 9.37 -13.84
N ILE A 76 -3.35 9.21 -13.12
CA ILE A 76 -3.40 8.43 -11.88
C ILE A 76 -3.20 6.94 -12.16
N LEU A 77 -3.86 6.40 -13.18
CA LEU A 77 -3.79 4.99 -13.57
C LEU A 77 -2.35 4.58 -13.89
N GLY A 78 -1.65 5.38 -14.70
CA GLY A 78 -0.24 5.14 -15.03
C GLY A 78 0.69 5.18 -13.82
N GLN A 79 0.38 5.97 -12.80
CA GLN A 79 1.16 5.99 -11.55
C GLN A 79 0.91 4.77 -10.69
N ILE A 80 -0.35 4.37 -10.52
CA ILE A 80 -0.66 3.26 -9.61
C ILE A 80 -0.25 1.92 -10.22
N GLN A 81 -0.41 1.73 -11.53
CA GLN A 81 0.02 0.52 -12.24
C GLN A 81 1.55 0.39 -12.36
N ASN A 82 2.30 1.44 -12.02
CA ASN A 82 3.75 1.35 -11.94
C ASN A 82 4.17 0.32 -10.88
N CYS A 83 4.99 -0.66 -11.29
CA CYS A 83 5.41 -1.75 -10.42
C CYS A 83 6.15 -1.26 -9.16
N ALA A 84 7.00 -0.22 -9.27
CA ALA A 84 7.74 0.33 -8.14
C ALA A 84 6.82 1.01 -7.13
N PHE A 85 5.78 1.72 -7.61
CA PHE A 85 4.75 2.28 -6.74
C PHE A 85 3.99 1.17 -6.01
N PHE A 86 3.53 0.16 -6.72
CA PHE A 86 2.77 -0.96 -6.16
C PHE A 86 3.56 -1.73 -5.09
N ILE A 87 4.80 -2.11 -5.41
CA ILE A 87 5.71 -2.77 -4.47
C ILE A 87 5.99 -1.86 -3.28
N GLY A 88 6.28 -0.58 -3.52
CA GLY A 88 6.59 0.41 -2.50
C GLY A 88 5.45 0.61 -1.49
N VAL A 89 4.21 0.78 -1.96
CA VAL A 89 3.04 0.92 -1.07
C VAL A 89 2.81 -0.34 -0.23
N THR A 90 2.99 -1.52 -0.83
CA THR A 90 2.80 -2.79 -0.11
C THR A 90 3.87 -3.01 0.95
N LEU A 91 5.15 -2.76 0.62
CA LEU A 91 6.25 -2.83 1.57
C LEU A 91 6.07 -1.82 2.71
N LEU A 92 5.76 -0.57 2.36
CA LEU A 92 5.55 0.49 3.33
C LEU A 92 4.39 0.16 4.29
N LYS A 93 3.31 -0.46 3.78
CA LYS A 93 2.19 -0.92 4.61
C LYS A 93 2.62 -1.97 5.65
N ASP A 94 3.52 -2.89 5.29
CA ASP A 94 3.97 -3.93 6.21
C ASP A 94 4.92 -3.36 7.28
N ILE A 95 5.90 -2.52 6.88
CA ILE A 95 6.81 -1.84 7.83
C ILE A 95 6.03 -0.93 8.77
N LEU A 96 5.19 -0.04 8.25
CA LEU A 96 4.38 0.86 9.08
C LEU A 96 3.40 0.09 9.97
N GLY A 97 3.00 -1.12 9.60
CA GLY A 97 2.19 -2.01 10.43
C GLY A 97 2.92 -2.45 11.70
N ILE A 98 4.19 -2.86 11.57
CA ILE A 98 5.05 -3.20 12.72
C ILE A 98 5.20 -2.00 13.64
N ILE A 99 5.57 -0.85 13.06
CA ILE A 99 5.74 0.37 13.83
C ILE A 99 4.41 0.66 14.55
N ASN A 100 3.26 0.63 13.85
CA ASN A 100 1.94 0.98 14.40
C ASN A 100 1.59 0.18 15.66
N ILE A 101 1.95 -1.11 15.70
CA ILE A 101 1.78 -1.96 16.89
C ILE A 101 2.58 -1.40 18.08
N ILE A 102 3.83 -0.97 17.87
CA ILE A 102 4.65 -0.31 18.89
C ILE A 102 3.95 0.97 19.38
N SER A 103 3.49 1.83 18.45
CA SER A 103 2.79 3.09 18.79
C SER A 103 1.69 2.86 19.79
N VAL A 104 0.78 1.97 19.41
CA VAL A 104 -0.49 1.74 20.11
C VAL A 104 -0.20 1.08 21.44
N THR A 105 0.76 0.17 21.48
CA THR A 105 1.15 -0.53 22.71
C THR A 105 1.77 0.42 23.72
N LEU A 106 2.73 1.26 23.29
CA LEU A 106 3.43 2.20 24.18
C LEU A 106 2.52 3.33 24.66
N GLN A 107 1.54 3.75 23.86
CA GLN A 107 0.56 4.78 24.24
C GLN A 107 -0.64 4.21 25.02
N SER A 108 -0.70 2.90 25.25
CA SER A 108 -1.82 2.29 25.99
C SER A 108 -1.76 2.64 27.48
N LYS A 109 -2.93 2.89 28.09
CA LYS A 109 -3.04 3.19 29.53
C LYS A 109 -2.52 2.07 30.44
N ASN A 110 -2.40 0.86 29.90
CA ASN A 110 -1.94 -0.34 30.61
C ASN A 110 -0.51 -0.73 30.19
N ALA A 111 0.25 0.18 29.58
CA ALA A 111 1.63 -0.07 29.20
C ALA A 111 2.49 -0.22 30.46
N THR A 112 3.19 -1.35 30.58
CA THR A 112 4.19 -1.59 31.62
C THR A 112 5.58 -1.55 31.01
N LEU A 113 6.61 -1.27 31.81
CA LEU A 113 8.00 -1.29 31.34
C LEU A 113 8.38 -2.67 30.74
N GLY A 114 7.90 -3.77 31.34
CA GLY A 114 8.11 -5.11 30.81
C GLY A 114 7.46 -5.30 29.43
N LYS A 115 6.21 -4.84 29.25
CA LYS A 115 5.51 -4.90 27.97
C LYS A 115 6.17 -4.00 26.92
N ALA A 116 6.65 -2.82 27.30
CA ALA A 116 7.39 -1.91 26.44
C ALA A 116 8.70 -2.56 25.94
N LYS A 117 9.50 -3.14 26.83
CA LYS A 117 10.73 -3.86 26.46
C LYS A 117 10.44 -5.02 25.51
N SER A 118 9.42 -5.82 25.83
CA SER A 118 9.02 -6.97 25.00
C SER A 118 8.60 -6.53 23.59
N ILE A 119 7.76 -5.49 23.46
CA ILE A 119 7.29 -5.07 22.14
C ILE A 119 8.38 -4.41 21.31
N ILE A 120 9.30 -3.65 21.93
CA ILE A 120 10.44 -3.06 21.24
C ILE A 120 11.34 -4.17 20.67
N ASN A 121 11.74 -5.13 21.50
CA ASN A 121 12.60 -6.23 21.06
C ASN A 121 11.93 -7.09 19.99
N GLY A 122 10.65 -7.43 20.17
CA GLY A 122 9.91 -8.19 19.16
C GLY A 122 9.78 -7.44 17.84
N SER A 123 9.68 -6.11 17.87
CA SER A 123 9.59 -5.31 16.65
C SER A 123 10.93 -5.18 15.93
N ILE A 124 12.04 -5.04 16.68
CA ILE A 124 13.40 -5.07 16.13
C ILE A 124 13.63 -6.41 15.41
N GLN A 125 13.37 -7.53 16.10
CA GLN A 125 13.49 -8.87 15.51
C GLN A 125 12.60 -9.03 14.28
N SER A 126 11.38 -8.48 14.29
CA SER A 126 10.48 -8.55 13.14
C SER A 126 11.06 -7.82 11.93
N ILE A 127 11.62 -6.62 12.12
CA ILE A 127 12.25 -5.83 11.05
C ILE A 127 13.51 -6.53 10.55
N GLU A 128 14.37 -7.02 11.43
CA GLU A 128 15.56 -7.79 11.06
C GLU A 128 15.21 -9.03 10.23
N LYS A 129 14.12 -9.72 10.59
CA LYS A 129 13.66 -10.91 9.86
C LYS A 129 13.20 -10.59 8.44
N LEU A 130 12.67 -9.39 8.17
CA LEU A 130 12.29 -8.97 6.82
C LEU A 130 13.47 -9.00 5.83
N HIS A 131 14.71 -8.97 6.34
CA HIS A 131 15.92 -9.02 5.51
C HIS A 131 16.33 -10.47 5.15
N SER A 132 15.64 -11.47 5.68
CA SER A 132 15.92 -12.87 5.35
C SER A 132 15.37 -13.26 3.99
N ASP A 133 16.06 -14.17 3.30
CA ASP A 133 15.62 -14.70 2.00
C ASP A 133 14.21 -15.33 2.07
N ILE A 134 13.85 -15.91 3.22
CA ILE A 134 12.54 -16.54 3.45
C ILE A 134 11.43 -15.49 3.48
N GLU A 135 11.60 -14.42 4.26
CA GLU A 135 10.60 -13.35 4.33
C GLU A 135 10.52 -12.58 3.01
N PHE A 136 11.65 -12.38 2.32
CA PHE A 136 11.65 -11.81 0.98
C PHE A 136 10.87 -12.66 -0.01
N SER A 137 11.08 -13.99 -0.02
CA SER A 137 10.33 -14.91 -0.88
C SER A 137 8.83 -14.85 -0.58
N THR A 138 8.47 -14.84 0.71
CA THR A 138 7.07 -14.72 1.17
C THR A 138 6.44 -13.41 0.72
N PHE A 139 7.16 -12.29 0.87
CA PHE A 139 6.73 -10.98 0.39
C PHE A 139 6.56 -10.97 -1.13
N TRP A 140 7.49 -11.56 -1.88
CA TRP A 140 7.42 -11.62 -3.33
C TRP A 140 6.24 -12.46 -3.84
N GLN A 141 5.95 -13.59 -3.19
CA GLN A 141 4.75 -14.38 -3.48
C GLN A 141 3.46 -13.59 -3.24
N LYS A 142 3.37 -12.87 -2.12
CA LYS A 142 2.25 -11.97 -1.83
C LYS A 142 2.09 -10.89 -2.89
N ILE A 143 3.19 -10.24 -3.31
CA ILE A 143 3.18 -9.23 -4.37
C ILE A 143 2.71 -9.81 -5.70
N THR A 144 3.18 -11.02 -6.04
CA THR A 144 2.81 -11.70 -7.28
C THR A 144 1.32 -12.00 -7.32
N SER A 145 0.76 -12.60 -6.25
CA SER A 145 -0.68 -12.86 -6.12
C SER A 145 -1.49 -11.57 -6.24
N LEU A 146 -1.13 -10.52 -5.49
CA LEU A 146 -1.84 -9.25 -5.54
C LEU A 146 -1.72 -8.58 -6.92
N ALA A 147 -0.60 -8.73 -7.63
CA ALA A 147 -0.44 -8.18 -8.96
C ALA A 147 -1.31 -8.92 -9.99
N GLU A 148 -1.36 -10.26 -9.92
CA GLU A 148 -2.24 -11.09 -10.74
C GLU A 148 -3.72 -10.74 -10.52
N GLU A 149 -4.15 -10.59 -9.27
CA GLU A 149 -5.51 -10.18 -8.91
C GLU A 149 -5.90 -8.79 -9.45
N ASN A 150 -4.92 -7.94 -9.78
CA ASN A 150 -5.12 -6.54 -10.15
C ASN A 150 -4.65 -6.22 -11.58
N ASP A 151 -4.31 -7.23 -12.39
CA ASP A 151 -3.76 -7.09 -13.75
C ASP A 151 -2.56 -6.12 -13.80
N ILE A 152 -1.65 -6.20 -12.83
CA ILE A 152 -0.44 -5.37 -12.78
C ILE A 152 0.72 -6.15 -13.38
N THR A 153 1.34 -5.59 -14.41
CA THR A 153 2.58 -6.15 -14.97
C THR A 153 3.73 -5.91 -14.00
N LEU A 154 4.20 -6.97 -13.36
CA LEU A 154 5.45 -6.95 -12.61
C LEU A 154 6.61 -7.08 -13.59
N GLU A 155 7.39 -6.01 -13.75
CA GLU A 155 8.71 -6.11 -14.36
C GLU A 155 9.63 -6.84 -13.38
N VAL A 156 9.72 -8.16 -13.50
CA VAL A 156 10.61 -8.96 -12.66
C VAL A 156 12.05 -8.62 -13.04
N PRO A 157 12.85 -8.02 -12.14
CA PRO A 157 14.26 -7.90 -12.40
C PRO A 157 14.85 -9.30 -12.47
N HIS A 158 15.57 -9.63 -13.55
CA HIS A 158 16.29 -10.90 -13.73
C HIS A 158 17.01 -11.37 -12.44
N LYS A 159 17.25 -12.68 -12.29
CA LYS A 159 17.83 -13.27 -11.05
C LYS A 159 19.10 -12.59 -10.51
N GLY A 160 19.93 -11.94 -11.34
CA GLY A 160 21.08 -11.13 -10.91
C GLY A 160 20.74 -9.72 -10.38
N SER A 161 19.50 -9.28 -10.59
CA SER A 161 18.92 -7.98 -10.23
C SER A 161 17.90 -8.04 -9.10
N LEU A 162 17.63 -9.20 -8.49
CA LEU A 162 16.99 -9.23 -7.16
C LEU A 162 17.91 -8.58 -6.10
N LYS A 163 19.23 -8.78 -6.20
CA LYS A 163 20.23 -7.96 -5.48
C LYS A 163 20.09 -6.47 -5.82
N LYS A 164 19.72 -6.13 -7.07
CA LYS A 164 19.41 -4.74 -7.44
C LYS A 164 18.10 -4.25 -6.80
N VAL A 165 17.02 -5.03 -6.71
CA VAL A 165 15.82 -4.61 -5.95
C VAL A 165 16.14 -4.34 -4.49
N TYR A 166 16.97 -5.18 -3.87
CA TYR A 166 17.55 -4.91 -2.56
C TYR A 166 18.33 -3.59 -2.54
N LEU A 167 19.17 -3.29 -3.55
CA LEU A 167 19.89 -2.02 -3.69
C LEU A 167 18.98 -0.80 -4.02
N TRP A 168 17.84 -1.00 -4.68
CA TRP A 168 16.86 0.05 -5.01
C TRP A 168 15.94 0.37 -3.83
N LEU A 169 15.63 -0.63 -3.00
CA LEU A 169 14.87 -0.47 -1.76
C LEU A 169 15.78 -0.15 -0.56
N ALA A 170 17.10 -0.44 -0.63
CA ALA A 170 18.04 -0.16 0.45
C ALA A 170 18.02 1.30 0.96
N PRO A 171 17.93 2.35 0.11
CA PRO A 171 17.80 3.72 0.61
C PRO A 171 16.46 3.99 1.31
N LEU A 172 15.40 3.25 0.97
CA LEU A 172 14.08 3.32 1.63
C LEU A 172 14.01 2.48 2.91
N ILE A 173 14.99 1.59 3.13
CA ILE A 173 15.10 0.68 4.28
C ILE A 173 16.09 1.23 5.34
N ILE A 174 16.90 2.26 5.02
CA ILE A 174 17.94 2.83 5.90
C ILE A 174 17.47 4.12 6.64
N LEU A 175 16.18 4.43 6.66
CA LEU A 175 15.58 5.46 7.53
C LEU A 175 14.60 4.83 8.53
#